data_AF-A0A3D2YXL2-F1
#
_entry.id   AF-A0A3D2YXL2-F1
#
_cell.length_a   1.000
_cell.length_b   1.000
_cell.length_c   1.000
_cell.angle_alpha   90.00
_cell.angle_beta   90.00
_cell.angle_gamma   90.00
#
_symmetry.space_group_name_H-M   'P 1'
#
loop_
_entity.id
_entity.type
_entity.pdbx_description
1 polymer ?
#
loop_
_entity_poly.entity_id
_entity_poly.type
_entity_poly.pdbx_seq_one_letter_code
_entity_poly.pdbx_strand_id
1 'polypeptide(L)' 'GGFTDEQIAFAEQHHEMLNGEGYPYGLKGDEIHPYARMTAVADVYDALTAKRVYKPAMPMYQA' A
#
# COMPACT_ATOMS: atom_id res chain seq x y z
N GLY A 1 2.49 -3.33 -25.94
CA GLY A 1 2.67 -4.48 -25.03
C GLY A 1 3.62 -4.06 -23.94
N GLY A 2 3.07 -3.59 -22.83
CA GLY A 2 3.80 -3.02 -21.69
C GLY A 2 2.80 -2.70 -20.59
N PHE A 3 3.28 -2.50 -19.37
CA PHE A 3 2.45 -2.05 -18.26
C PHE A 3 1.96 -0.61 -18.52
N THR A 4 0.77 -0.30 -18.02
CA THR A 4 0.24 1.08 -18.06
C THR A 4 0.92 1.94 -16.99
N ASP A 5 0.83 3.26 -17.13
CA ASP A 5 1.39 4.19 -16.12
C ASP A 5 0.74 3.98 -14.75
N GLU A 6 -0.53 3.61 -14.71
CA GLU A 6 -1.23 3.23 -13.47
C GLU A 6 -0.64 1.96 -12.85
N GLN A 7 -0.27 0.99 -13.67
CA GLN A 7 0.36 -0.25 -13.22
C GLN A 7 1.74 -0.01 -12.62
N ILE A 8 2.48 0.93 -13.20
CA ILE A 8 3.79 1.36 -12.69
C ILE A 8 3.60 2.11 -11.38
N ALA A 9 2.62 3.01 -11.29
CA ALA A 9 2.34 3.79 -10.08
C ALA A 9 1.99 2.89 -8.87
N PHE A 10 1.25 1.79 -9.07
CA PHE A 10 1.04 0.80 -8.00
C PHE A 10 2.36 0.29 -7.44
N ALA A 11 3.25 -0.20 -8.31
CA ALA A 11 4.49 -0.81 -7.89
C ALA A 11 5.41 0.20 -7.18
N GLU A 12 5.51 1.41 -7.70
CA GLU A 12 6.44 2.42 -7.20
C GLU A 12 5.95 3.15 -5.95
N GLN A 13 4.64 3.37 -5.80
CA GLN A 13 4.11 4.30 -4.79
C GLN A 13 3.26 3.64 -3.69
N HIS A 14 2.98 2.34 -3.72
CA HIS A 14 2.13 1.71 -2.68
C HIS A 14 2.75 1.71 -1.27
N HIS A 15 4.03 2.07 -1.13
CA HIS A 15 4.69 2.30 0.16
C HIS A 15 4.80 3.79 0.54
N GLU A 16 4.27 4.70 -0.27
CA GLU A 16 4.12 6.10 0.10
C GLU A 16 3.02 6.25 1.17
N MET A 17 3.21 7.21 2.08
CA MET A 17 2.28 7.48 3.18
C MET A 17 1.67 8.87 3.01
N LEU A 18 0.40 9.04 3.37
CA LEU A 18 -0.29 10.33 3.21
C LEU A 18 0.42 11.50 3.91
N ASN A 19 1.16 11.23 4.99
CA ASN A 19 1.95 12.21 5.74
C ASN A 19 3.35 12.48 5.12
N GLY A 20 3.76 11.73 4.11
CA GLY A 20 5.05 11.81 3.43
C GLY A 20 6.22 11.14 4.16
N GLU A 21 5.94 10.28 5.13
CA GLU A 21 6.97 9.45 5.79
C GLU A 21 7.21 8.12 5.04
N GLY A 22 6.49 7.90 3.94
CA GLY A 22 6.67 6.74 3.07
C GLY A 22 7.86 6.88 2.12
N TYR A 23 8.01 5.88 1.26
CA TYR A 23 9.13 5.76 0.34
C TYR A 23 8.64 5.23 -1.02
N PRO A 24 9.41 5.43 -2.12
CA PRO A 24 10.78 5.95 -2.20
C PRO A 24 10.93 7.47 -2.38
N TYR A 25 9.86 8.21 -2.67
CA TYR A 25 9.92 9.63 -3.04
C TYR A 25 9.44 10.57 -1.91
N GLY A 26 8.72 10.06 -0.92
CA GLY A 26 8.23 10.87 0.20
C GLY A 26 7.05 11.77 -0.18
N LEU A 27 6.18 11.27 -1.07
CA LEU A 27 5.01 11.99 -1.60
C LEU A 27 3.95 12.19 -0.52
N LYS A 28 3.20 13.30 -0.60
CA LYS A 28 2.17 13.64 0.39
C LYS A 28 0.79 13.76 -0.22
N GLY A 29 -0.21 13.27 0.51
CA GLY A 29 -1.62 13.47 0.17
C GLY A 29 -1.99 13.08 -1.26
N ASP A 30 -2.25 14.10 -2.09
CA ASP A 30 -2.70 13.94 -3.49
C ASP A 30 -1.54 13.84 -4.50
N GLU A 31 -0.29 13.98 -4.05
CA GLU A 31 0.88 13.66 -4.88
C GLU A 31 0.99 12.14 -5.14
N ILE A 32 0.39 11.32 -4.26
CA ILE A 32 0.33 9.86 -4.39
C ILE A 32 -0.79 9.49 -5.35
N HIS A 33 -0.48 8.67 -6.35
CA HIS A 33 -1.45 8.20 -7.33
C HIS A 33 -2.65 7.54 -6.63
N PRO A 34 -3.90 7.86 -7.00
CA PRO A 34 -5.09 7.34 -6.32
C PRO A 34 -5.11 5.82 -6.17
N TYR A 35 -4.68 5.12 -7.23
CA TYR A 35 -4.58 3.68 -7.22
C TYR A 35 -3.47 3.14 -6.30
N ALA A 36 -2.34 3.82 -6.17
CA ALA A 36 -1.31 3.44 -5.20
C ALA A 36 -1.82 3.56 -3.75
N ARG A 37 -2.60 4.61 -3.45
CA ARG A 37 -3.26 4.75 -2.13
C ARG A 37 -4.23 3.60 -1.83
N MET A 38 -5.01 3.17 -2.81
CA MET A 38 -5.92 2.02 -2.65
C MET A 38 -5.16 0.71 -2.43
N THR A 39 -4.07 0.49 -3.17
CA THR A 39 -3.23 -0.70 -3.01
C THR A 39 -2.49 -0.71 -1.68
N ALA A 40 -2.02 0.43 -1.17
CA ALA A 40 -1.42 0.52 0.16
C ALA A 40 -2.37 0.04 1.26
N VAL A 41 -3.67 0.41 1.17
CA VAL A 41 -4.70 -0.06 2.10
C VAL A 41 -4.91 -1.57 1.98
N ALA A 42 -5.02 -2.09 0.75
CA ALA A 42 -5.21 -3.51 0.51
C ALA A 42 -4.02 -4.35 1.01
N ASP A 43 -2.78 -3.90 0.76
CA ASP A 43 -1.55 -4.57 1.19
C ASP A 43 -1.44 -4.64 2.72
N VAL A 44 -1.72 -3.54 3.42
CA VAL A 44 -1.72 -3.51 4.88
C VAL A 44 -2.81 -4.40 5.46
N TYR A 45 -4.03 -4.36 4.91
CA TYR A 45 -5.13 -5.20 5.38
C TYR A 45 -4.81 -6.69 5.21
N ASP A 46 -4.29 -7.10 4.06
CA ASP A 46 -3.86 -8.48 3.82
C ASP A 46 -2.72 -8.86 4.78
N ALA A 47 -1.74 -7.97 4.98
CA ALA A 47 -0.63 -8.20 5.90
C ALA A 47 -1.07 -8.39 7.37
N LEU A 48 -2.13 -7.71 7.81
CA LEU A 48 -2.68 -7.82 9.15
C LEU A 48 -3.55 -9.07 9.32
N THR A 49 -4.34 -9.42 8.30
CA THR A 49 -5.31 -10.52 8.37
C THR A 49 -4.74 -11.87 7.94
N ALA A 50 -3.61 -11.90 7.24
CA ALA A 50 -2.93 -13.13 6.86
C ALA A 50 -2.20 -13.79 8.04
N LYS A 51 -2.30 -15.13 8.13
CA LYS A 51 -1.51 -15.93 9.08
C LYS A 51 -0.04 -15.97 8.63
N ARG A 52 0.85 -15.32 9.37
CA ARG A 52 2.31 -15.37 9.14
C ARG A 52 2.97 -16.29 10.17
N VAL A 53 4.14 -16.85 9.83
CA VAL A 53 4.87 -17.80 10.70
C VAL A 53 5.13 -17.24 12.10
N TYR A 54 5.29 -15.92 12.21
CA TYR A 54 5.67 -15.21 13.44
C TYR A 54 4.54 -14.35 14.03
N LYS A 55 3.37 -14.28 13.39
CA LYS A 55 2.24 -13.45 13.86
C LYS A 55 0.91 -14.14 13.52
N PRO A 56 0.06 -14.40 14.51
CA PRO A 56 -1.30 -14.88 14.25
C PRO A 56 -2.07 -13.80 13.47
N ALA A 57 -2.99 -14.25 12.60
CA ALA A 57 -3.90 -13.36 11.87
C ALA A 57 -4.69 -12.47 12.84
N MET A 58 -4.75 -11.17 12.53
CA MET A 58 -5.62 -10.23 13.24
C MET A 58 -7.09 -10.49 12.86
N PRO A 59 -8.01 -10.56 13.82
CA PRO A 59 -9.44 -10.64 13.51
C PRO A 59 -9.88 -9.45 12.65
N MET A 60 -10.75 -9.68 11.66
CA MET A 60 -11.15 -8.64 10.68
C MET A 60 -11.71 -7.36 11.30
N TYR A 61 -12.30 -7.42 12.49
CA TYR A 61 -12.84 -6.24 13.19
C TYR A 61 -11.75 -5.39 13.91
N GLN A 62 -10.51 -5.85 13.91
CA GLN A 62 -9.35 -5.16 14.51
C GLN A 62 -8.33 -4.69 13.46
N ALA A 63 -8.46 -5.15 12.21
CA ALA A 63 -7.60 -4.77 11.09
C ALA A 63 -8.06 -3.44 10.49
#